data_AF-A0A1Q7TR39-F1
#
_entry.id   AF-A0A1Q7TR39-F1
#
_cell.length_a   1.000
_cell.length_b   1.000
_cell.length_c   1.000
_cell.angle_alpha   90.00
_cell.angle_beta   90.00
_cell.angle_gamma   90.00
#
_symmetry.space_group_name_H-M   'P 1'
#
loop_
_entity.id
_entity.type
_entity.pdbx_description
1 polymer ?
#
loop_
_entity_poly.entity_id
_entity_poly.type
_entity_poly.pdbx_seq_one_letter_code
_entity_poly.pdbx_strand_id
1 'polypeptide(L)' 'KLYPNEFTDDFDHNKAKVSELSDVRSILMRNRIAGYITRYRQRLAV' A
#
# COMPACT_ATOMS: atom_id res chain seq x y z
N LYS A 1 -10.28 -4.85 10.53
CA LYS A 1 -9.22 -4.50 9.55
C LYS A 1 -8.43 -5.78 9.26
N LEU A 2 -8.39 -6.25 8.01
CA LEU A 2 -7.81 -7.58 7.71
C LEU A 2 -6.27 -7.63 7.78
N TYR A 3 -5.58 -6.49 7.60
CA TYR A 3 -4.12 -6.41 7.63
C TYR A 3 -3.64 -5.09 8.29
N PRO A 4 -3.82 -4.93 9.61
CA PRO A 4 -3.53 -3.66 10.27
C PRO A 4 -2.05 -3.29 10.26
N ASN A 5 -1.14 -4.28 10.28
CA ASN A 5 0.30 -4.05 10.47
C ASN A 5 1.17 -4.37 9.24
N GLU A 6 0.57 -4.77 8.12
CA GLU A 6 1.32 -5.15 6.91
C GLU A 6 1.81 -3.95 6.11
N PHE A 7 1.16 -2.79 6.24
CA PHE A 7 1.49 -1.58 5.47
C PHE A 7 2.24 -0.56 6.32
N THR A 8 3.24 0.08 5.72
CA THR A 8 4.13 1.07 6.36
C THR A 8 4.03 2.42 5.63
N ASP A 9 4.89 3.38 5.98
CA ASP A 9 5.07 4.63 5.24
C ASP A 9 6.03 4.49 4.05
N ASP A 10 6.59 3.31 3.80
CA ASP A 10 7.43 3.01 2.65
C ASP A 10 6.62 2.59 1.42
N PHE A 11 6.91 3.20 0.27
CA PHE A 11 6.16 2.95 -0.96
C PHE A 11 6.46 1.58 -1.57
N ASP A 12 7.71 1.16 -1.60
CA ASP A 12 8.12 -0.08 -2.27
C ASP A 12 7.64 -1.31 -1.50
N HIS A 13 7.72 -1.28 -0.18
CA HIS A 13 7.12 -2.28 0.71
C HIS A 13 5.61 -2.39 0.49
N ASN A 14 4.89 -1.26 0.47
CA ASN A 14 3.46 -1.26 0.25
C ASN A 14 3.09 -1.79 -1.14
N LYS A 15 3.88 -1.46 -2.18
CA LYS A 15 3.67 -1.96 -3.54
C LYS A 15 3.86 -3.48 -3.63
N ALA A 16 4.86 -4.04 -2.96
CA ALA A 16 5.04 -5.48 -2.85
C ALA A 16 3.83 -6.13 -2.17
N LYS A 17 3.39 -5.58 -1.02
CA LYS A 17 2.22 -6.08 -0.29
C LYS A 17 0.93 -5.99 -1.07
N VAL A 18 0.70 -4.94 -1.84
CA VAL A 18 -0.46 -4.86 -2.74
C VAL A 18 -0.40 -5.97 -3.80
N SER A 19 0.79 -6.35 -4.27
CA SER A 19 0.93 -7.45 -5.23
C SER A 19 0.69 -8.83 -4.60
N GLU A 20 1.04 -9.01 -3.33
CA GLU A 20 0.83 -10.27 -2.60
C GLU A 20 -0.62 -10.45 -2.16
N LEU A 21 -1.26 -9.36 -1.72
CA LEU A 21 -2.56 -9.38 -1.04
C LEU A 21 -3.74 -9.05 -1.95
N SER A 22 -3.49 -8.73 -3.23
CA SER A 22 -4.55 -8.39 -4.17
C SER A 22 -4.26 -8.84 -5.59
N ASP A 23 -5.31 -9.17 -6.35
CA ASP A 23 -5.22 -9.61 -7.75
C ASP A 23 -5.12 -8.44 -8.75
N VAL A 24 -4.52 -7.31 -8.35
CA VAL A 24 -4.42 -6.12 -9.20
C VAL A 24 -3.41 -6.35 -10.32
N ARG A 25 -3.95 -6.61 -11.52
CA ARG A 25 -3.19 -6.87 -12.75
C ARG A 25 -2.56 -5.61 -13.35
N SER A 26 -3.19 -4.45 -13.18
CA SER A 26 -2.70 -3.19 -13.73
C SER A 26 -1.58 -2.60 -12.87
N ILE A 27 -0.39 -2.41 -13.48
CA ILE A 27 0.77 -1.78 -12.84
C ILE A 27 0.42 -0.37 -12.35
N LEU A 28 -0.30 0.40 -13.17
CA LEU A 28 -0.70 1.76 -12.81
C LEU A 28 -1.62 1.77 -11.58
N MET A 29 -2.60 0.85 -11.53
CA MET A 29 -3.49 0.73 -10.37
C MET A 29 -2.74 0.32 -9.12
N ARG A 30 -1.82 -0.65 -9.22
CA ARG A 30 -0.98 -1.09 -8.09
C ARG A 30 -0.17 0.07 -7.51
N ASN A 31 0.45 0.87 -8.37
CA ASN A 31 1.23 2.04 -7.95
C ASN A 31 0.35 3.11 -7.29
N ARG A 32 -0.86 3.36 -7.82
CA ARG A 32 -1.80 4.31 -7.21
C ARG A 32 -2.26 3.85 -5.83
N ILE A 33 -2.56 2.56 -5.67
CA ILE A 33 -2.98 2.00 -4.38
C ILE A 33 -1.83 2.11 -3.36
N ALA A 34 -0.62 1.67 -3.73
CA ALA A 34 0.55 1.78 -2.86
C ALA A 34 0.82 3.23 -2.42
N GLY A 35 0.77 4.18 -3.37
CA GLY A 35 0.96 5.61 -3.07
C GLY A 35 -0.12 6.17 -2.14
N TYR A 36 -1.39 5.78 -2.33
CA TYR A 36 -2.47 6.18 -1.43
C TYR A 36 -2.26 5.63 -0.01
N ILE A 37 -1.86 4.37 0.13
CA ILE A 37 -1.58 3.73 1.41
C ILE A 37 -0.44 4.46 2.13
N THR A 38 0.67 4.72 1.43
CA THR A 38 1.81 5.47 1.98
C THR A 38 1.37 6.84 2.49
N ARG A 39 0.62 7.61 1.69
CA ARG A 39 0.12 8.93 2.11
C ARG A 39 -0.84 8.85 3.28
N TYR A 40 -1.69 7.83 3.33
CA TYR A 40 -2.60 7.60 4.45
C TYR A 40 -1.84 7.27 5.74
N ARG A 41 -0.82 6.41 5.68
CA ARG A 41 0.02 6.03 6.82
C ARG A 41 0.80 7.23 7.36
N GLN A 42 1.40 8.02 6.48
CA GLN A 42 2.08 9.27 6.87
C GLN A 42 1.14 10.24 7.60
N ARG A 43 -0.12 10.34 7.17
CA ARG A 43 -1.13 11.18 7.84
C ARG A 43 -1.60 10.66 9.19
N LEU A 44 -1.55 9.35 9.41
CA LEU A 44 -1.90 8.73 10.70
C LEU A 44 -0.77 8.80 11.72
N ALA A 45 0.47 8.99 11.27
CA ALA A 45 1.65 9.14 12.12
C ALA A 45 1.85 10.58 12.65
N VAL A 46 1.05 11.53 12.14
CA VAL A 46 0.93 12.92 12.62
C VAL A 46 -0.16 12.99 13.68
#